data_AF-A0A1V6IVX4-F1
#
_entry.id   AF-A0A1V6IVX4-F1
#
_cell.length_a   1.000
_cell.length_b   1.000
_cell.length_c   1.000
_cell.angle_alpha   90.00
_cell.angle_beta   90.00
_cell.angle_gamma   90.00
#
_symmetry.space_group_name_H-M   'P 1'
#
loop_
_entity.id
_entity.type
_entity.pdbx_description
1 polymer ?
#
loop_
_entity_poly.entity_id
_entity_poly.type
_entity_poly.pdbx_seq_one_letter_code
_entity_poly.pdbx_strand_id
1 'polypeptide(L)'
;MNNTSDIGPYWRSFCRRAIVAAGLSACLCAIPAPAVEIFAHRGGYALAPENTCAAFRLCAGQANGIELDVWAAADGELVVIHDDTVNRTTTGYGAVTNVAELTLPELKRLDAGVKFSPLFADERIPTLNEALRAIPPGMSVLLHHKSGNPTNIVNVLRAEKMVARTIFAAGSWDLGLIARQLEPCLRIAAVGAGPLSTNQIRWLSAVGYQAILWIGCDLTADLVEQAHLSGLQVFVTTAELDAMTYVAMGTDALLVSSPWLAMGLVNSNNVPARQLAEKLTAYWSFDDGLTNSAANTLADAEANSLGFLNGFSPNADWLPEAEARVGGALHFNGRKAHVRIPTNAALDIGTNAITISAWIRLAKLPGSLPDSHACIYDDRNMDACSLYLDRNQRELRFKITDVTGRPARPGIPQTLLSTGVWHHVVGVYNGSAGPAAGQTMIYLDGHLVDLHTGSDDNGRDLTGSVRPGQAAAFGRSGLFNRYYFEGDLDDVAIWARYLSPAEVRHIFATGAAGRSLARNVFTLWITEWDIEPATSDLLVRFRAEHGSLANQNIRLQYATRVDGPYLDVATFPAGRGPNGLGRISPAPMLNMLAPARPGDPSPKLFYRLVIP
;
A
#
# COMPACT_ATOMS: atom_id res chain seq x y z
N MET A 1 -44.68 -27.20 12.27
CA MET A 1 -46.13 -27.25 11.99
C MET A 1 -46.79 -26.09 12.72
N ASN A 2 -47.48 -25.22 11.98
CA ASN A 2 -48.71 -24.45 12.26
C ASN A 2 -48.92 -23.86 13.68
N ASN A 3 -49.37 -22.63 13.90
CA ASN A 3 -49.85 -21.55 13.04
C ASN A 3 -49.92 -20.24 13.83
N THR A 4 -49.97 -19.15 13.07
CA THR A 4 -50.32 -17.75 13.37
C THR A 4 -51.45 -17.48 14.37
N SER A 5 -51.37 -16.38 15.14
CA SER A 5 -52.23 -15.17 15.03
C SER A 5 -52.35 -14.40 16.36
N ASP A 6 -51.87 -13.16 16.41
CA ASP A 6 -52.60 -11.95 16.89
C ASP A 6 -51.65 -10.84 17.31
N ILE A 7 -51.51 -9.83 16.44
CA ILE A 7 -50.93 -8.52 16.79
C ILE A 7 -52.00 -7.48 16.48
N GLY A 8 -52.58 -6.92 17.53
CA GLY A 8 -53.57 -5.85 17.49
C GLY A 8 -52.97 -4.46 17.18
N PRO A 9 -53.82 -3.46 16.91
CA PRO A 9 -53.50 -2.33 16.02
C PRO A 9 -53.03 -1.08 16.78
N TYR A 10 -51.72 -0.82 16.81
CA TYR A 10 -51.17 0.48 17.24
C TYR A 10 -50.06 1.03 16.32
N TRP A 11 -49.93 0.55 15.08
CA TRP A 11 -48.83 0.92 14.17
C TRP A 11 -49.19 1.82 12.98
N ARG A 12 -50.41 2.38 12.91
CA ARG A 12 -50.89 3.08 11.67
C ARG A 12 -50.97 4.61 11.71
N SER A 13 -50.39 5.32 12.70
CA SER A 13 -50.57 6.78 12.81
C SER A 13 -49.32 7.66 12.86
N PHE A 14 -48.13 7.21 12.41
CA PHE A 14 -46.95 8.08 12.38
C PHE A 14 -46.25 8.29 11.02
N CYS A 15 -46.72 7.68 9.92
CA CYS A 15 -46.06 7.78 8.61
C CYS A 15 -46.88 8.46 7.50
N ARG A 16 -47.70 9.47 7.81
CA ARG A 16 -48.38 10.27 6.76
C ARG A 16 -48.47 11.74 7.15
N ARG A 17 -47.36 12.47 7.01
CA ARG A 17 -47.28 13.92 6.72
C ARG A 17 -45.81 14.35 6.66
N ALA A 18 -45.18 14.17 5.50
CA ALA A 18 -44.09 15.00 4.96
C ALA A 18 -43.51 14.34 3.69
N ILE A 19 -44.31 14.21 2.64
CA ILE A 19 -43.80 14.01 1.27
C ILE A 19 -44.66 14.86 0.34
N VAL A 20 -44.24 16.10 0.07
CA VAL A 20 -44.38 16.78 -1.23
C VAL A 20 -43.27 17.85 -1.34
N ALA A 21 -42.44 17.68 -2.37
CA ALA A 21 -41.64 18.67 -3.11
C ALA A 21 -40.48 19.41 -2.41
N ALA A 22 -39.27 18.89 -2.61
CA ALA A 22 -38.22 19.60 -3.35
C ALA A 22 -37.29 18.56 -3.98
N GLY A 23 -37.32 18.46 -5.31
CA GLY A 23 -36.36 17.67 -6.08
C GLY A 23 -34.99 18.34 -6.00
N LEU A 24 -34.13 17.79 -5.15
CA LEU A 24 -32.69 17.91 -5.24
C LEU A 24 -32.19 16.49 -5.36
N SER A 25 -31.57 16.16 -6.51
CA SER A 25 -30.62 15.05 -6.56
C SER A 25 -29.60 15.29 -5.47
N ALA A 26 -29.76 14.65 -4.33
CA ALA A 26 -28.67 14.45 -3.41
C ALA A 26 -27.69 13.56 -4.17
N CYS A 27 -26.66 14.19 -4.76
CA CYS A 27 -25.38 13.51 -4.85
C CYS A 27 -25.15 12.94 -3.45
N LEU A 28 -25.06 11.60 -3.35
CA LEU A 28 -24.37 10.99 -2.23
C LEU A 28 -22.94 11.53 -2.29
N CYS A 29 -22.70 12.71 -1.71
CA CYS A 29 -21.41 13.02 -1.17
C CYS A 29 -21.15 11.90 -0.18
N ALA A 30 -20.28 10.97 -0.56
CA ALA A 30 -19.73 9.98 0.34
C ALA A 30 -19.28 10.74 1.59
N ILE A 31 -19.99 10.56 2.69
CA ILE A 31 -19.45 10.88 4.00
C ILE A 31 -18.16 10.08 4.04
N PRO A 32 -16.97 10.71 4.21
CA PRO A 32 -15.73 9.96 4.26
C PRO A 32 -15.89 8.89 5.34
N ALA A 33 -15.69 7.63 4.97
CA ALA A 33 -15.68 6.54 5.94
C ALA A 33 -14.73 6.93 7.08
N PRO A 34 -15.08 6.68 8.35
CA PRO A 34 -14.15 6.93 9.46
C PRO A 34 -12.82 6.23 9.16
N ALA A 35 -11.71 6.88 9.50
CA ALA A 35 -10.39 6.34 9.23
C ALA A 35 -10.22 4.98 9.92
N VAL A 36 -9.92 3.94 9.12
CA VAL A 36 -9.70 2.58 9.63
C VAL A 36 -8.46 2.55 10.53
N GLU A 37 -8.59 1.99 11.73
CA GLU A 37 -7.47 1.84 12.66
C GLU A 37 -6.62 0.63 12.30
N ILE A 38 -5.30 0.79 12.32
CA ILE A 38 -4.35 -0.31 12.14
C ILE A 38 -3.82 -0.75 13.51
N PHE A 39 -4.01 -2.03 13.83
CA PHE A 39 -3.43 -2.69 14.99
C PHE A 39 -2.27 -3.59 14.55
N ALA A 40 -1.12 -3.44 15.20
CA ALA A 40 0.01 -4.33 15.04
C ALA A 40 -0.32 -5.69 15.69
N HIS A 41 -0.65 -6.69 14.87
CA HIS A 41 -1.00 -8.04 15.32
C HIS A 41 0.20 -8.65 16.04
N ARG A 42 0.03 -9.02 17.31
CA ARG A 42 1.09 -9.52 18.22
C ARG A 42 2.32 -8.61 18.29
N GLY A 43 2.13 -7.29 18.15
CA GLY A 43 3.22 -6.32 18.08
C GLY A 43 3.89 -6.18 16.72
N GLY A 44 3.25 -6.64 15.64
CA GLY A 44 3.77 -6.47 14.27
C GLY A 44 4.89 -7.48 13.98
N TYR A 45 4.55 -8.76 14.05
CA TYR A 45 5.51 -9.86 14.04
C TYR A 45 6.32 -10.06 12.73
N ALA A 46 6.09 -9.24 11.71
CA ALA A 46 6.98 -9.16 10.56
C ALA A 46 8.23 -8.30 10.82
N LEU A 47 8.18 -7.40 11.81
CA LEU A 47 9.25 -6.45 12.12
C LEU A 47 10.20 -6.94 13.22
N ALA A 48 9.67 -7.72 14.17
CA ALA A 48 10.34 -8.17 15.37
C ALA A 48 9.65 -9.41 15.95
N PRO A 49 10.29 -10.15 16.86
CA PRO A 49 9.69 -11.33 17.48
C PRO A 49 8.34 -11.01 18.13
N GLU A 50 7.30 -11.75 17.76
CA GLU A 50 5.93 -11.52 18.22
C GLU A 50 5.80 -11.49 19.74
N ASN A 51 4.86 -10.68 20.25
CA ASN A 51 4.52 -10.59 21.68
C ASN A 51 5.72 -10.23 22.60
N THR A 52 6.73 -9.52 22.09
CA THR A 52 7.90 -9.04 22.86
C THR A 52 7.88 -7.53 23.09
N CYS A 53 8.60 -7.06 24.11
CA CYS A 53 8.80 -5.62 24.33
C CYS A 53 9.52 -4.93 23.16
N ALA A 54 10.45 -5.61 22.48
CA ALA A 54 11.09 -5.10 21.27
C ALA A 54 10.06 -4.82 20.16
N ALA A 55 9.18 -5.78 19.87
CA ALA A 55 8.14 -5.61 18.86
C ALA A 55 7.20 -4.44 19.17
N PHE A 56 6.77 -4.31 20.43
CA PHE A 56 5.89 -3.21 20.83
C PHE A 56 6.56 -1.83 20.67
N ARG A 57 7.83 -1.69 21.05
CA ARG A 57 8.56 -0.42 20.91
C ARG A 57 8.74 0.00 19.46
N LEU A 58 8.95 -0.96 18.57
CA LEU A 58 9.13 -0.69 17.15
C LEU A 58 7.85 -0.18 16.48
N CYS A 59 6.66 -0.45 17.03
CA CYS A 59 5.40 -0.03 16.43
C CYS A 59 5.12 1.50 16.49
N ALA A 60 5.97 2.30 17.14
CA ALA A 60 5.80 3.74 17.23
C ALA A 60 5.72 4.40 15.83
N GLY A 61 4.60 5.08 15.55
CA GLY A 61 4.36 5.71 14.25
C GLY A 61 4.04 4.76 13.10
N GLN A 62 3.95 3.45 13.37
CA GLN A 62 3.66 2.41 12.37
C GLN A 62 2.24 1.83 12.49
N ALA A 63 1.55 2.03 13.63
CA ALA A 63 0.19 1.57 13.90
C ALA A 63 -0.58 2.56 14.79
N ASN A 64 -1.91 2.45 14.83
CA ASN A 64 -2.78 3.12 15.80
C ASN A 64 -2.83 2.38 17.14
N GLY A 65 -2.69 1.05 17.11
CA GLY A 65 -2.71 0.22 18.29
C GLY A 65 -1.84 -1.03 18.17
N ILE A 66 -1.74 -1.78 19.26
CA ILE A 66 -1.03 -3.04 19.37
C ILE A 66 -2.02 -4.10 19.83
N GLU A 67 -2.04 -5.24 19.16
CA GLU A 67 -2.67 -6.44 19.68
C GLU A 67 -1.61 -7.30 20.38
N LEU A 68 -2.00 -7.92 21.50
CA LEU A 68 -1.16 -8.82 22.28
C LEU A 68 -2.00 -9.96 22.88
N ASP A 69 -1.37 -11.10 23.13
CA ASP A 69 -2.02 -12.31 23.63
C ASP A 69 -1.63 -12.58 25.09
N VAL A 70 -2.60 -12.77 25.99
CA VAL A 70 -2.35 -12.95 27.43
C VAL A 70 -2.70 -14.35 27.91
N TRP A 71 -1.72 -14.99 28.54
CA TRP A 71 -1.85 -16.24 29.30
C TRP A 71 -1.56 -16.05 30.78
N ALA A 72 -2.09 -16.93 31.62
CA ALA A 72 -1.62 -17.11 32.99
C ALA A 72 -0.57 -18.23 33.05
N ALA A 73 0.54 -17.95 33.73
CA ALA A 73 1.57 -18.91 34.12
C ALA A 73 1.09 -19.80 35.29
N ALA A 74 1.86 -20.84 35.64
CA ALA A 74 1.52 -21.78 36.71
C ALA A 74 1.40 -21.14 38.11
N ASP A 75 2.15 -20.07 38.34
CA ASP A 75 2.11 -19.25 39.57
C ASP A 75 1.04 -18.13 39.52
N GLY A 76 0.25 -18.07 38.44
CA GLY A 76 -0.84 -17.11 38.25
C GLY A 76 -0.41 -15.75 37.68
N GLU A 77 0.88 -15.55 37.43
CA GLU A 77 1.41 -14.36 36.77
C GLU A 77 0.93 -14.27 35.32
N LEU A 78 0.64 -13.05 34.86
CA LEU A 78 0.13 -12.82 33.51
C LEU A 78 1.29 -12.54 32.55
N VAL A 79 1.42 -13.37 31.52
CA VAL A 79 2.49 -13.33 30.52
C VAL A 79 1.92 -13.13 29.12
N VAL A 80 2.76 -12.58 28.22
CA VAL A 80 2.36 -12.21 26.87
C VAL A 80 3.03 -13.15 25.85
N ILE A 81 2.23 -14.03 25.26
CA ILE A 81 2.63 -15.06 24.29
C ILE A 81 1.38 -15.60 23.58
N HIS A 82 1.46 -16.00 22.31
CA HIS A 82 0.27 -16.45 21.58
C HIS A 82 -0.10 -17.91 21.87
N ASP A 83 0.84 -18.81 21.62
CA ASP A 83 0.61 -20.25 21.67
C ASP A 83 0.46 -20.70 23.13
N ASP A 84 -0.26 -21.81 23.34
CA ASP A 84 -0.33 -22.48 24.64
C ASP A 84 1.00 -23.14 25.03
N THR A 85 1.92 -23.31 24.08
CA THR A 85 3.28 -23.81 24.29
C THR A 85 4.35 -22.79 23.90
N VAL A 86 5.50 -22.84 24.57
CA VAL A 86 6.61 -21.90 24.30
C VAL A 86 7.46 -22.26 23.06
N ASN A 87 7.20 -23.41 22.41
CA ASN A 87 8.14 -24.04 21.47
C ASN A 87 8.39 -23.22 20.20
N ARG A 88 7.35 -22.60 19.64
CA ARG A 88 7.46 -21.94 18.34
C ARG A 88 8.29 -20.66 18.42
N THR A 89 8.04 -19.85 19.44
CA THR A 89 8.57 -18.47 19.54
C THR A 89 9.74 -18.34 20.51
N THR A 90 10.11 -19.39 21.24
CA THR A 90 11.20 -19.31 22.23
C THR A 90 12.21 -20.43 22.11
N THR A 91 13.31 -20.38 22.85
CA THR A 91 14.29 -21.48 22.96
C THR A 91 13.80 -22.72 23.71
N GLY A 92 12.58 -22.73 24.26
CA GLY A 92 11.99 -23.91 24.89
C GLY A 92 11.67 -25.05 23.89
N TYR A 93 11.80 -26.30 24.33
CA TYR A 93 11.46 -27.51 23.58
C TYR A 93 11.05 -28.66 24.50
N GLY A 94 10.23 -29.59 24.01
CA GLY A 94 9.81 -30.80 24.75
C GLY A 94 8.37 -30.77 25.26
N ALA A 95 8.06 -31.66 26.22
CA ALA A 95 6.70 -31.88 26.74
C ALA A 95 6.31 -30.96 27.92
N VAL A 96 7.28 -30.38 28.64
CA VAL A 96 7.07 -29.40 29.73
C VAL A 96 7.26 -27.99 29.17
N THR A 97 6.36 -27.59 28.29
CA THR A 97 6.44 -26.29 27.60
C THR A 97 5.10 -25.57 27.56
N ASN A 98 4.05 -26.12 28.17
CA ASN A 98 2.76 -25.45 28.27
C ASN A 98 2.89 -24.25 29.21
N VAL A 99 2.42 -23.08 28.77
CA VAL A 99 2.56 -21.82 29.51
C VAL A 99 1.92 -21.93 30.90
N ALA A 100 0.80 -22.64 31.00
CA ALA A 100 0.08 -22.85 32.26
C ALA A 100 0.79 -23.80 33.25
N GLU A 101 1.86 -24.49 32.83
CA GLU A 101 2.63 -25.43 33.65
C GLU A 101 4.00 -24.87 34.08
N LEU A 102 4.39 -23.69 33.57
CA LEU A 102 5.64 -23.02 33.89
C LEU A 102 5.41 -21.80 34.77
N THR A 103 6.26 -21.60 35.77
CA THR A 103 6.27 -20.39 36.61
C THR A 103 6.90 -19.22 35.85
N LEU A 104 6.62 -17.98 36.27
CA LEU A 104 7.23 -16.79 35.66
C LEU A 104 8.77 -16.85 35.65
N PRO A 105 9.48 -17.25 36.72
CA PRO A 105 10.93 -17.39 36.69
C PRO A 105 11.44 -18.40 35.67
N GLU A 106 10.68 -19.47 35.38
CA GLU A 106 11.04 -20.45 34.36
C GLU A 106 10.82 -19.89 32.95
N LEU A 107 9.67 -19.24 32.72
CA LEU A 107 9.36 -18.55 31.47
C LEU A 107 10.39 -17.46 31.14
N LYS A 108 10.87 -16.72 32.15
CA LYS A 108 11.89 -15.67 32.00
C LYS A 108 13.30 -16.18 31.67
N ARG A 109 13.56 -17.48 31.73
CA ARG A 109 14.83 -18.07 31.27
C ARG A 109 14.86 -18.29 29.76
N LEU A 110 13.70 -18.27 29.11
CA LEU A 110 13.58 -18.53 27.69
C LEU A 110 13.88 -17.27 26.88
N ASP A 111 14.57 -17.46 25.77
CA ASP A 111 14.83 -16.41 24.80
C ASP A 111 13.71 -16.42 23.76
N ALA A 112 12.95 -15.34 23.69
CA ALA A 112 11.79 -15.16 22.82
C ALA A 112 12.13 -14.42 21.50
N GLY A 113 13.41 -14.12 21.23
CA GLY A 113 13.82 -13.32 20.07
C GLY A 113 14.84 -13.98 19.15
N VAL A 114 15.74 -14.81 19.65
CA VAL A 114 16.83 -15.40 18.86
C VAL A 114 16.35 -16.24 17.67
N LYS A 115 15.17 -16.88 17.79
CA LYS A 115 14.54 -17.63 16.70
C LYS A 115 14.04 -16.74 15.57
N PHE A 116 13.68 -15.50 15.87
CA PHE A 116 13.28 -14.52 14.86
C PHE A 116 14.51 -13.97 14.14
N SER A 117 15.50 -13.49 14.88
CA SER A 117 16.80 -13.07 14.35
C SER A 117 17.82 -12.96 15.49
N PRO A 118 19.11 -13.25 15.24
CA PRO A 118 20.18 -13.03 16.22
C PRO A 118 20.25 -11.60 16.78
N LEU A 119 19.70 -10.61 16.06
CA LEU A 119 19.62 -9.22 16.53
C LEU A 119 18.71 -9.03 17.75
N PHE A 120 17.78 -9.96 17.98
CA PHE A 120 16.87 -9.96 19.12
C PHE A 120 17.22 -11.05 20.13
N ALA A 121 18.45 -11.56 20.09
CA ALA A 121 18.93 -12.44 21.14
C ALA A 121 18.76 -11.75 22.51
N ASP A 122 18.46 -12.55 23.51
CA ASP A 122 18.15 -12.16 24.87
C ASP A 122 16.80 -11.47 25.12
N GLU A 123 15.93 -11.33 24.12
CA GLU A 123 14.54 -10.92 24.38
C GLU A 123 13.81 -11.96 25.25
N ARG A 124 12.90 -11.48 26.11
CA ARG A 124 12.21 -12.31 27.11
C ARG A 124 10.71 -12.30 26.86
N ILE A 125 10.04 -13.38 27.26
CA ILE A 125 8.58 -13.38 27.38
C ILE A 125 8.20 -12.27 28.39
N PRO A 126 7.45 -11.23 28.00
CA PRO A 126 7.08 -10.17 28.92
C PRO A 126 5.91 -10.61 29.82
N THR A 127 5.90 -10.09 31.05
CA THR A 127 4.68 -9.99 31.83
C THR A 127 3.74 -8.97 31.21
N LEU A 128 2.45 -9.02 31.53
CA LEU A 128 1.49 -8.03 31.04
C LEU A 128 1.89 -6.59 31.45
N ASN A 129 2.39 -6.38 32.66
CA ASN A 129 2.86 -5.05 33.10
C ASN A 129 4.05 -4.56 32.26
N GLU A 130 5.04 -5.41 31.98
CA GLU A 130 6.19 -5.05 31.14
C GLU A 130 5.78 -4.76 29.70
N ALA A 131 4.88 -5.57 29.15
CA ALA A 131 4.30 -5.35 27.82
C ALA A 131 3.62 -3.98 27.74
N LEU A 132 2.69 -3.69 28.66
CA LEU A 132 1.96 -2.41 28.68
C LEU A 132 2.88 -1.20 28.81
N ARG A 133 3.97 -1.31 29.58
CA ARG A 133 4.99 -0.24 29.70
C ARG A 133 5.87 -0.08 28.47
N ALA A 134 6.03 -1.14 27.67
CA ALA A 134 6.81 -1.09 26.43
C ALA A 134 5.99 -0.48 25.27
N ILE A 135 4.67 -0.45 25.36
CA ILE A 135 3.78 0.13 24.35
C ILE A 135 3.99 1.65 24.29
N PRO A 136 4.27 2.22 23.10
CA PRO A 136 4.46 3.66 22.95
C PRO A 136 3.26 4.49 23.46
N PRO A 137 3.51 5.70 23.99
CA PRO A 137 2.43 6.61 24.39
C PRO A 137 1.45 6.89 23.22
N GLY A 138 0.16 6.96 23.52
CA GLY A 138 -0.88 7.30 22.55
C GLY A 138 -1.49 6.14 21.75
N MET A 139 -0.88 4.96 21.74
CA MET A 139 -1.40 3.78 21.01
C MET A 139 -2.51 3.02 21.76
N SER A 140 -3.53 2.51 21.07
CA SER A 140 -4.52 1.62 21.69
C SER A 140 -3.95 0.21 21.95
N VAL A 141 -4.55 -0.54 22.87
CA VAL A 141 -4.21 -1.94 23.15
C VAL A 141 -5.42 -2.80 22.89
N LEU A 142 -5.28 -3.81 22.05
CA LEU A 142 -6.24 -4.89 21.92
C LEU A 142 -5.67 -6.10 22.66
N LEU A 143 -6.19 -6.34 23.87
CA LEU A 143 -5.72 -7.42 24.72
C LEU A 143 -6.54 -8.67 24.40
N HIS A 144 -5.94 -9.64 23.72
CA HIS A 144 -6.55 -10.92 23.44
C HIS A 144 -6.37 -11.86 24.63
N HIS A 145 -7.48 -12.18 25.29
CA HIS A 145 -7.54 -13.14 26.37
C HIS A 145 -7.38 -14.56 25.82
N LYS A 146 -6.34 -15.27 26.28
CA LYS A 146 -6.16 -16.72 26.04
C LYS A 146 -6.45 -17.53 27.29
N SER A 147 -5.97 -17.08 28.44
CA SER A 147 -6.26 -17.67 29.75
C SER A 147 -6.07 -16.66 30.90
N GLY A 148 -6.27 -17.13 32.14
CA GLY A 148 -6.15 -16.30 33.33
C GLY A 148 -7.46 -15.64 33.76
N ASN A 149 -7.54 -15.26 35.03
CA ASN A 149 -8.74 -14.66 35.62
C ASN A 149 -8.89 -13.19 35.15
N PRO A 150 -10.06 -12.79 34.60
CA PRO A 150 -10.31 -11.40 34.22
C PRO A 150 -10.03 -10.37 35.34
N THR A 151 -10.22 -10.75 36.60
CA THR A 151 -9.91 -9.91 37.77
C THR A 151 -8.44 -9.51 37.81
N ASN A 152 -7.53 -10.46 37.56
CA ASN A 152 -6.09 -10.19 37.59
C ASN A 152 -5.70 -9.26 36.44
N ILE A 153 -6.26 -9.47 35.25
CA ILE A 153 -6.01 -8.62 34.09
C ILE A 153 -6.52 -7.20 34.35
N VAL A 154 -7.75 -7.04 34.83
CA VAL A 154 -8.31 -5.73 35.18
C VAL A 154 -7.49 -5.02 36.25
N ASN A 155 -6.98 -5.74 37.25
CA ASN A 155 -6.10 -5.17 38.27
C ASN A 155 -4.78 -4.65 37.68
N VAL A 156 -4.17 -5.39 36.75
CA VAL A 156 -2.98 -4.92 36.02
C VAL A 156 -3.30 -3.68 35.19
N LEU A 157 -4.40 -3.68 34.44
CA LEU A 157 -4.82 -2.52 33.63
C LEU A 157 -5.06 -1.28 34.49
N ARG A 158 -5.61 -1.43 35.69
CA ARG A 158 -5.78 -0.33 36.66
C ARG A 158 -4.46 0.18 37.18
N ALA A 159 -3.57 -0.73 37.60
CA ALA A 159 -2.27 -0.38 38.15
C ALA A 159 -1.40 0.38 37.12
N GLU A 160 -1.40 -0.07 35.86
CA GLU A 160 -0.67 0.58 34.76
C GLU A 160 -1.44 1.76 34.13
N LYS A 161 -2.65 2.09 34.61
CA LYS A 161 -3.52 3.17 34.08
C LYS A 161 -3.84 3.02 32.58
N MET A 162 -4.03 1.77 32.14
CA MET A 162 -4.24 1.43 30.73
C MET A 162 -5.71 1.13 30.37
N VAL A 163 -6.64 1.14 31.33
CA VAL A 163 -8.08 0.83 31.11
C VAL A 163 -8.67 1.61 29.93
N ALA A 164 -8.47 2.94 29.88
CA ALA A 164 -9.07 3.78 28.84
C ALA A 164 -8.52 3.54 27.43
N ARG A 165 -7.33 2.94 27.31
CA ARG A 165 -6.66 2.62 26.04
C ARG A 165 -6.81 1.15 25.65
N THR A 166 -7.46 0.33 26.48
CA THR A 166 -7.53 -1.12 26.27
C THR A 166 -8.91 -1.56 25.83
N ILE A 167 -8.93 -2.40 24.81
CA ILE A 167 -10.09 -3.19 24.40
C ILE A 167 -9.79 -4.64 24.80
N PHE A 168 -10.59 -5.21 25.68
CA PHE A 168 -10.47 -6.60 26.11
C PHE A 168 -11.19 -7.52 25.13
N ALA A 169 -10.44 -8.31 24.38
CA ALA A 169 -10.94 -9.21 23.36
C ALA A 169 -10.92 -10.66 23.86
N ALA A 170 -12.06 -11.38 23.81
CA ALA A 170 -12.13 -12.77 24.28
C ALA A 170 -12.95 -13.67 23.36
N GLY A 171 -12.48 -14.91 23.15
CA GLY A 171 -13.20 -15.96 22.42
C GLY A 171 -14.29 -16.63 23.25
N SER A 172 -14.14 -16.65 24.57
CA SER A 172 -15.22 -17.01 25.50
C SER A 172 -15.96 -15.73 25.91
N TRP A 173 -17.10 -15.46 25.27
CA TRP A 173 -17.80 -14.18 25.39
C TRP A 173 -18.29 -13.84 26.81
N ASP A 174 -18.46 -14.82 27.70
CA ASP A 174 -18.78 -14.54 29.11
C ASP A 174 -17.63 -13.82 29.83
N LEU A 175 -16.37 -14.09 29.46
CA LEU A 175 -15.20 -13.46 30.09
C LEU A 175 -15.10 -11.97 29.77
N GLY A 176 -15.50 -11.56 28.56
CA GLY A 176 -15.61 -10.13 28.22
C GLY A 176 -16.65 -9.43 29.08
N LEU A 177 -17.82 -10.04 29.28
CA LEU A 177 -18.87 -9.48 30.14
C LEU A 177 -18.43 -9.39 31.60
N ILE A 178 -17.72 -10.41 32.11
CA ILE A 178 -17.14 -10.39 33.46
C ILE A 178 -16.10 -9.27 33.59
N ALA A 179 -15.20 -9.10 32.62
CA ALA A 179 -14.20 -8.04 32.63
C ALA A 179 -14.86 -6.64 32.68
N ARG A 180 -15.94 -6.45 31.90
CA ARG A 180 -16.73 -5.21 31.89
C ARG A 180 -17.52 -5.01 33.18
N GLN A 181 -18.02 -6.07 33.82
CA GLN A 181 -18.67 -5.96 35.12
C GLN A 181 -17.68 -5.51 36.20
N LEU A 182 -16.44 -6.01 36.14
CA LEU A 182 -15.36 -5.61 37.03
C LEU A 182 -14.92 -4.16 36.79
N GLU A 183 -14.87 -3.72 35.53
CA GLU A 183 -14.50 -2.36 35.11
C GLU A 183 -15.48 -1.84 34.03
N PRO A 184 -16.56 -1.13 34.42
CA PRO A 184 -17.61 -0.70 33.49
C PRO A 184 -17.15 0.18 32.33
N CYS A 185 -16.02 0.87 32.49
CA CYS A 185 -15.41 1.70 31.45
C CYS A 185 -14.56 0.90 30.46
N LEU A 186 -14.25 -0.37 30.73
CA LEU A 186 -13.45 -1.21 29.85
C LEU A 186 -14.25 -1.57 28.59
N ARG A 187 -13.69 -1.23 27.43
CA ARG A 187 -14.25 -1.65 26.13
C ARG A 187 -14.00 -3.14 25.93
N ILE A 188 -14.99 -3.84 25.39
CA ILE A 188 -14.89 -5.28 25.14
C ILE A 188 -15.17 -5.62 23.67
N ALA A 189 -14.42 -6.59 23.16
CA ALA A 189 -14.57 -7.14 21.82
C ALA A 189 -14.81 -8.65 21.87
N ALA A 190 -15.80 -9.14 21.12
CA ALA A 190 -16.05 -10.57 21.01
C ALA A 190 -15.16 -11.15 19.91
N VAL A 191 -14.35 -12.16 20.24
CA VAL A 191 -13.52 -12.86 19.26
C VAL A 191 -14.30 -14.03 18.71
N GLY A 192 -14.29 -14.21 17.39
CA GLY A 192 -14.90 -15.35 16.74
C GLY A 192 -14.19 -15.75 15.45
N ALA A 193 -14.53 -16.94 14.97
CA ALA A 193 -14.03 -17.51 13.72
C ALA A 193 -15.17 -18.27 13.02
N GLY A 194 -15.03 -18.48 11.71
CA GLY A 194 -16.06 -19.12 10.88
C GLY A 194 -17.21 -18.18 10.50
N PRO A 195 -18.37 -18.70 10.06
CA PRO A 195 -19.47 -17.86 9.58
C PRO A 195 -20.03 -16.94 10.67
N LEU A 196 -20.05 -15.63 10.40
CA LEU A 196 -20.72 -14.63 11.22
C LEU A 196 -22.18 -14.46 10.76
N SER A 197 -23.13 -14.52 11.70
CA SER A 197 -24.55 -14.33 11.41
C SER A 197 -25.11 -13.04 12.03
N THR A 198 -26.15 -12.48 11.40
CA THR A 198 -26.87 -11.31 11.92
C THR A 198 -27.44 -11.54 13.33
N ASN A 199 -27.81 -12.78 13.68
CA ASN A 199 -28.30 -13.11 15.02
C ASN A 199 -27.20 -12.99 16.08
N GLN A 200 -25.97 -13.43 15.76
CA GLN A 200 -24.81 -13.25 16.65
C GLN A 200 -24.52 -11.76 16.84
N ILE A 201 -24.50 -10.98 15.75
CA ILE A 201 -24.30 -9.52 15.80
C ILE A 201 -25.32 -8.85 16.73
N ARG A 202 -26.62 -9.10 16.54
CA ARG A 202 -27.68 -8.51 17.38
C ARG A 202 -27.56 -8.93 18.84
N TRP A 203 -27.24 -10.19 19.10
CA TRP A 203 -27.07 -10.69 20.46
C TRP A 203 -25.89 -10.02 21.16
N LEU A 204 -24.73 -9.94 20.50
CA LEU A 204 -23.52 -9.31 21.02
C LEU A 204 -23.76 -7.83 21.37
N SER A 205 -24.44 -7.11 20.48
CA SER A 205 -24.88 -5.74 20.73
C SER A 205 -25.80 -5.65 21.96
N ALA A 206 -26.83 -6.50 22.03
CA ALA A 206 -27.82 -6.48 23.10
C ALA A 206 -27.22 -6.77 24.49
N VAL A 207 -26.20 -7.63 24.57
CA VAL A 207 -25.51 -7.93 25.85
C VAL A 207 -24.40 -6.92 26.19
N GLY A 208 -24.16 -5.94 25.33
CA GLY A 208 -23.29 -4.80 25.62
C GLY A 208 -21.85 -4.94 25.15
N TYR A 209 -21.57 -5.69 24.09
CA TYR A 209 -20.30 -5.57 23.36
C TYR A 209 -20.22 -4.25 22.59
N GLN A 210 -19.00 -3.73 22.38
CA GLN A 210 -18.76 -2.54 21.54
C GLN A 210 -18.10 -2.90 20.20
N ALA A 211 -17.46 -4.06 20.12
CA ALA A 211 -16.76 -4.49 18.92
C ALA A 211 -16.81 -6.02 18.76
N ILE A 212 -16.54 -6.46 17.54
CA ILE A 212 -16.24 -7.84 17.20
C ILE A 212 -14.85 -7.91 16.56
N LEU A 213 -14.07 -8.93 16.91
CA LEU A 213 -12.84 -9.30 16.23
C LEU A 213 -13.09 -10.64 15.53
N TRP A 214 -13.06 -10.65 14.21
CA TRP A 214 -13.38 -11.85 13.46
C TRP A 214 -12.21 -12.37 12.64
N ILE A 215 -11.91 -13.65 12.80
CA ILE A 215 -10.68 -14.28 12.32
C ILE A 215 -11.00 -15.25 11.18
N GLY A 216 -10.34 -15.07 10.03
CA GLY A 216 -10.26 -16.06 8.95
C GLY A 216 -11.58 -16.46 8.31
N CYS A 217 -12.53 -15.54 8.13
CA CYS A 217 -13.82 -15.82 7.48
C CYS A 217 -14.09 -14.93 6.26
N ASP A 218 -15.04 -15.39 5.43
CA ASP A 218 -15.69 -14.60 4.37
C ASP A 218 -16.63 -13.55 4.99
N LEU A 219 -16.06 -12.50 5.57
CA LEU A 219 -16.82 -11.33 5.98
C LEU A 219 -17.38 -10.64 4.72
N THR A 220 -18.63 -10.18 4.78
CA THR A 220 -19.27 -9.45 3.69
C THR A 220 -19.57 -8.01 4.11
N ALA A 221 -19.65 -7.10 3.13
CA ALA A 221 -20.05 -5.71 3.38
C ALA A 221 -21.41 -5.62 4.10
N ASP A 222 -22.37 -6.49 3.74
CA ASP A 222 -23.67 -6.56 4.41
C ASP A 222 -23.54 -6.89 5.91
N LEU A 223 -22.64 -7.83 6.28
CA LEU A 223 -22.43 -8.17 7.69
C LEU A 223 -21.75 -7.03 8.46
N VAL A 224 -20.84 -6.29 7.82
CA VAL A 224 -20.23 -5.08 8.39
C VAL A 224 -21.30 -4.02 8.63
N GLU A 225 -22.15 -3.74 7.64
CA GLU A 225 -23.25 -2.79 7.78
C GLU A 225 -24.23 -3.20 8.89
N GLN A 226 -24.59 -4.48 8.98
CA GLN A 226 -25.46 -4.98 10.06
C GLN A 226 -24.83 -4.81 11.45
N ALA A 227 -23.50 -4.98 11.57
CA ALA A 227 -22.79 -4.73 12.81
C ALA A 227 -22.84 -3.24 13.19
N HIS A 228 -22.58 -2.35 12.25
CA HIS A 228 -22.67 -0.90 12.45
C HIS A 228 -24.09 -0.44 12.83
N LEU A 229 -25.11 -0.97 12.15
CA LEU A 229 -26.52 -0.71 12.50
C LEU A 229 -26.89 -1.21 13.90
N SER A 230 -26.16 -2.21 14.40
CA SER A 230 -26.28 -2.72 15.78
C SER A 230 -25.36 -2.00 16.77
N GLY A 231 -24.61 -0.97 16.33
CA GLY A 231 -23.70 -0.21 17.19
C GLY A 231 -22.39 -0.92 17.53
N LEU A 232 -22.01 -1.96 16.78
CA LEU A 232 -20.75 -2.68 16.95
C LEU A 232 -19.72 -2.22 15.93
N GLN A 233 -18.47 -2.05 16.38
CA GLN A 233 -17.32 -1.91 15.48
C GLN A 233 -16.82 -3.28 15.01
N VAL A 234 -16.26 -3.33 13.81
CA VAL A 234 -15.81 -4.57 13.16
C VAL A 234 -14.31 -4.55 12.95
N PHE A 235 -13.62 -5.45 13.66
CA PHE A 235 -12.18 -5.63 13.59
C PHE A 235 -11.87 -6.95 12.88
N VAL A 236 -10.83 -6.99 12.06
CA VAL A 236 -10.48 -8.16 11.26
C VAL A 236 -8.99 -8.45 11.32
N THR A 237 -8.62 -9.73 11.51
CA THR A 237 -7.26 -10.20 11.21
C THR A 237 -7.13 -10.47 9.72
N THR A 238 -6.16 -9.87 9.06
CA THR A 238 -5.98 -10.02 7.61
C THR A 238 -4.52 -10.00 7.20
N ALA A 239 -4.23 -10.55 6.02
CA ALA A 239 -2.96 -10.30 5.34
C ALA A 239 -2.94 -8.85 4.85
N GLU A 240 -1.76 -8.24 4.81
CA GLU A 240 -1.62 -6.82 4.47
C GLU A 240 -2.12 -6.50 3.07
N LEU A 241 -1.98 -7.45 2.14
CA LEU A 241 -2.42 -7.29 0.75
C LEU A 241 -3.94 -7.30 0.60
N ASP A 242 -4.66 -7.91 1.54
CA ASP A 242 -6.12 -7.96 1.58
C ASP A 242 -6.71 -6.81 2.41
N ALA A 243 -5.88 -6.01 3.09
CA ALA A 243 -6.32 -4.89 3.93
C ALA A 243 -7.31 -3.98 3.20
N MET A 244 -7.03 -3.66 1.94
CA MET A 244 -7.87 -2.79 1.12
C MET A 244 -9.26 -3.38 0.81
N THR A 245 -9.38 -4.70 0.73
CA THR A 245 -10.67 -5.38 0.56
C THR A 245 -11.55 -5.11 1.78
N TYR A 246 -11.00 -5.23 2.99
CA TYR A 246 -11.73 -4.99 4.23
C TYR A 246 -12.00 -3.50 4.48
N VAL A 247 -11.06 -2.61 4.11
CA VAL A 247 -11.32 -1.16 4.11
C VAL A 247 -12.51 -0.82 3.21
N ALA A 248 -12.58 -1.39 2.00
CA ALA A 248 -13.70 -1.15 1.08
C ALA A 248 -15.04 -1.71 1.60
N MET A 249 -15.00 -2.77 2.41
CA MET A 249 -16.18 -3.30 3.12
C MET A 249 -16.65 -2.42 4.28
N GLY A 250 -15.83 -1.44 4.71
CA GLY A 250 -16.15 -0.51 5.80
C GLY A 250 -15.72 -0.98 7.19
N THR A 251 -14.78 -1.92 7.31
CA THR A 251 -14.31 -2.37 8.65
C THR A 251 -13.65 -1.24 9.44
N ASP A 252 -13.79 -1.25 10.76
CA ASP A 252 -13.28 -0.19 11.65
C ASP A 252 -11.79 -0.35 12.01
N ALA A 253 -11.31 -1.60 12.11
CA ALA A 253 -9.90 -1.86 12.41
C ALA A 253 -9.35 -3.12 11.75
N LEU A 254 -8.07 -3.08 11.39
CA LEU A 254 -7.33 -4.20 10.80
C LEU A 254 -6.16 -4.60 11.69
N LEU A 255 -6.06 -5.90 11.97
CA LEU A 255 -4.92 -6.50 12.65
C LEU A 255 -4.02 -7.14 11.60
N VAL A 256 -2.79 -6.63 11.49
CA VAL A 256 -1.83 -7.04 10.46
C VAL A 256 -0.45 -7.29 11.06
N SER A 257 0.34 -8.17 10.42
CA SER A 257 1.70 -8.52 10.84
C SER A 257 2.73 -7.45 10.52
N SER A 258 2.54 -6.71 9.43
CA SER A 258 3.35 -5.55 9.00
C SER A 258 2.50 -4.28 9.08
N PRO A 259 2.31 -3.70 10.28
CA PRO A 259 1.44 -2.55 10.49
C PRO A 259 1.78 -1.35 9.61
N TRP A 260 3.07 -1.12 9.35
CA TRP A 260 3.53 -0.04 8.49
C TRP A 260 3.10 -0.18 7.02
N LEU A 261 3.06 -1.41 6.49
CA LEU A 261 2.62 -1.68 5.12
C LEU A 261 1.12 -1.41 5.01
N ALA A 262 0.32 -1.89 5.96
CA ALA A 262 -1.11 -1.60 5.99
C ALA A 262 -1.39 -0.11 6.22
N MET A 263 -0.67 0.56 7.13
CA MET A 263 -0.75 2.02 7.28
C MET A 263 -0.35 2.73 5.99
N GLY A 264 0.66 2.25 5.27
CA GLY A 264 1.04 2.76 3.96
C GLY A 264 -0.10 2.64 2.95
N LEU A 265 -0.73 1.46 2.86
CA LEU A 265 -1.85 1.20 1.97
C LEU A 265 -3.10 2.03 2.34
N VAL A 266 -3.50 2.02 3.61
CA VAL A 266 -4.66 2.76 4.12
C VAL A 266 -4.44 4.27 4.03
N ASN A 267 -3.28 4.78 4.43
CA ASN A 267 -2.97 6.21 4.29
C ASN A 267 -2.70 6.59 2.83
N SER A 268 -2.36 5.64 1.94
CA SER A 268 -2.26 5.93 0.52
C SER A 268 -3.61 6.11 -0.17
N ASN A 269 -4.73 5.78 0.48
CA ASN A 269 -6.03 6.32 0.05
C ASN A 269 -6.13 7.85 0.23
N ASN A 270 -5.16 8.48 0.92
CA ASN A 270 -4.96 9.94 0.94
C ASN A 270 -3.80 10.41 0.03
N VAL A 271 -3.19 9.52 -0.77
CA VAL A 271 -2.36 9.91 -1.92
C VAL A 271 -3.17 9.54 -3.15
N PRO A 272 -4.01 10.44 -3.69
CA PRO A 272 -4.71 10.15 -4.92
C PRO A 272 -3.69 9.73 -5.98
N ALA A 273 -3.97 8.68 -6.77
CA ALA A 273 -3.18 8.33 -7.97
C ALA A 273 -2.82 9.57 -8.82
N ARG A 274 -3.72 10.57 -8.79
CA ARG A 274 -3.55 11.94 -9.29
C ARG A 274 -2.23 12.62 -8.89
N GLN A 275 -1.76 12.43 -7.66
CA GLN A 275 -0.55 13.06 -7.14
C GLN A 275 0.70 12.44 -7.77
N LEU A 276 0.78 11.11 -7.89
CA LEU A 276 1.93 10.44 -8.49
C LEU A 276 2.09 10.72 -9.98
N ALA A 277 1.00 11.01 -10.72
CA ALA A 277 1.10 11.42 -12.11
C ALA A 277 1.66 12.85 -12.27
N GLU A 278 1.58 13.69 -11.23
CA GLU A 278 2.04 15.07 -11.30
C GLU A 278 3.54 15.14 -11.56
N LYS A 279 3.94 15.84 -12.63
CA LYS A 279 5.34 16.03 -13.04
C LYS A 279 6.12 14.71 -13.17
N LEU A 280 5.45 13.60 -13.46
CA LEU A 280 6.11 12.40 -13.96
C LEU A 280 6.73 12.73 -15.32
N THR A 281 8.03 12.56 -15.42
CA THR A 281 8.83 12.94 -16.59
C THR A 281 9.01 11.79 -17.54
N ALA A 282 9.36 10.62 -17.01
CA ALA A 282 9.57 9.40 -17.78
C ALA A 282 9.32 8.18 -16.91
N TYR A 283 8.83 7.11 -17.52
CA TYR A 283 8.61 5.81 -16.89
C TYR A 283 8.90 4.70 -17.88
N TRP A 284 9.79 3.77 -17.51
CA TRP A 284 10.12 2.57 -18.26
C TRP A 284 9.77 1.35 -17.42
N SER A 285 8.85 0.52 -17.90
CA SER A 285 8.44 -0.68 -17.17
C SER A 285 9.40 -1.85 -17.33
N PHE A 286 10.23 -1.86 -18.38
CA PHE A 286 11.11 -2.99 -18.74
C PHE A 286 10.37 -4.27 -19.18
N ASP A 287 9.12 -4.12 -19.64
CA ASP A 287 8.27 -5.22 -20.14
C ASP A 287 8.47 -5.55 -21.63
N ASP A 288 9.25 -4.76 -22.39
CA ASP A 288 9.35 -4.88 -23.86
C ASP A 288 9.72 -6.32 -24.31
N GLY A 289 10.54 -7.01 -23.50
CA GLY A 289 10.96 -8.39 -23.70
C GLY A 289 9.86 -9.44 -23.56
N LEU A 290 8.75 -9.14 -22.86
CA LEU A 290 7.64 -10.09 -22.66
C LEU A 290 6.92 -10.40 -23.97
N THR A 291 6.71 -9.38 -24.79
CA THR A 291 6.03 -9.50 -26.09
C THR A 291 7.00 -9.74 -27.24
N ASN A 292 8.23 -9.21 -27.12
CA ASN A 292 9.28 -9.38 -28.11
C ASN A 292 10.62 -9.59 -27.40
N SER A 293 10.99 -10.85 -27.18
CA SER A 293 12.27 -11.20 -26.57
C SER A 293 13.50 -10.77 -27.38
N ALA A 294 13.36 -10.27 -28.60
CA ALA A 294 14.44 -9.69 -29.39
C ALA A 294 14.42 -8.15 -29.42
N ALA A 295 13.60 -7.50 -28.58
CA ALA A 295 13.50 -6.05 -28.49
C ALA A 295 14.89 -5.43 -28.24
N ASN A 296 15.24 -4.44 -29.07
CA ASN A 296 16.49 -3.67 -28.97
C ASN A 296 16.24 -2.22 -28.54
N THR A 297 15.00 -1.91 -28.17
CA THR A 297 14.54 -0.64 -27.63
C THR A 297 13.88 -0.86 -26.28
N LEU A 298 13.86 0.19 -25.46
CA LEU A 298 13.14 0.25 -24.19
C LEU A 298 12.18 1.43 -24.26
N ALA A 299 10.89 1.15 -24.40
CA ALA A 299 9.87 2.19 -24.50
C ALA A 299 9.61 2.85 -23.15
N ASP A 300 9.54 4.19 -23.12
CA ASP A 300 8.89 4.89 -22.02
C ASP A 300 7.38 4.96 -22.28
N ALA A 301 6.58 5.09 -21.21
CA ALA A 301 5.12 5.06 -21.32
C ALA A 301 4.51 6.18 -22.18
N GLU A 302 5.19 7.32 -22.35
CA GLU A 302 4.74 8.42 -23.21
C GLU A 302 5.45 8.43 -24.58
N ALA A 303 6.29 7.43 -24.86
CA ALA A 303 7.09 7.27 -26.07
C ALA A 303 7.93 8.52 -26.44
N ASN A 304 8.33 9.32 -25.46
CA ASN A 304 9.09 10.56 -25.65
C ASN A 304 10.58 10.45 -25.25
N SER A 305 10.94 9.34 -24.60
CA SER A 305 12.24 9.06 -24.00
C SER A 305 12.71 7.63 -24.29
N LEU A 306 12.59 7.22 -25.55
CA LEU A 306 12.94 5.89 -26.03
C LEU A 306 14.42 5.54 -25.75
N GLY A 307 14.64 4.41 -25.08
CA GLY A 307 15.96 3.83 -24.82
C GLY A 307 16.41 2.89 -25.93
N PHE A 308 17.72 2.84 -26.19
CA PHE A 308 18.35 1.93 -27.13
C PHE A 308 19.28 0.97 -26.39
N LEU A 309 19.03 -0.33 -26.53
CA LEU A 309 19.85 -1.37 -25.91
C LEU A 309 21.17 -1.50 -26.67
N ASN A 310 22.29 -1.41 -25.95
CA ASN A 310 23.63 -1.55 -26.50
C ASN A 310 24.40 -2.63 -25.72
N GLY A 311 25.05 -3.55 -26.44
CA GLY A 311 25.89 -4.57 -25.81
C GLY A 311 25.13 -5.74 -25.16
N PHE A 312 23.81 -5.80 -25.36
CA PHE A 312 22.95 -6.90 -24.93
C PHE A 312 22.92 -8.05 -25.97
N SER A 313 22.64 -9.26 -25.50
CA SER A 313 22.27 -10.42 -26.29
C SER A 313 20.74 -10.48 -26.38
N PRO A 314 20.13 -10.51 -27.58
CA PRO A 314 18.69 -10.33 -27.74
C PRO A 314 17.85 -11.21 -26.81
N ASN A 315 18.10 -12.53 -26.78
CA ASN A 315 17.18 -13.49 -26.15
C ASN A 315 17.51 -13.86 -24.69
N ALA A 316 18.60 -13.34 -24.12
CA ALA A 316 19.09 -13.80 -22.80
C ALA A 316 19.05 -12.70 -21.73
N ASP A 317 19.01 -11.43 -22.15
CA ASP A 317 19.07 -10.33 -21.20
C ASP A 317 17.67 -9.85 -20.77
N TRP A 318 16.61 -10.15 -21.53
CA TRP A 318 15.23 -9.93 -21.07
C TRP A 318 14.79 -11.05 -20.12
N LEU A 319 14.29 -10.67 -18.96
CA LEU A 319 13.84 -11.59 -17.92
C LEU A 319 12.31 -11.76 -17.97
N PRO A 320 11.80 -13.00 -17.83
CA PRO A 320 10.37 -13.27 -17.80
C PRO A 320 9.72 -12.91 -16.45
N GLU A 321 8.38 -12.92 -16.40
CA GLU A 321 7.59 -12.60 -15.19
C GLU A 321 7.97 -13.40 -13.94
N ALA A 322 8.41 -14.64 -14.10
CA ALA A 322 8.82 -15.47 -12.98
C ALA A 322 10.11 -14.99 -12.29
N GLU A 323 10.90 -14.16 -12.97
CA GLU A 323 12.21 -13.68 -12.50
C GLU A 323 12.26 -12.16 -12.27
N ALA A 324 11.36 -11.41 -12.90
CA ALA A 324 11.21 -9.97 -12.75
C ALA A 324 10.57 -9.56 -11.40
N ARG A 325 10.53 -8.26 -11.12
CA ARG A 325 9.86 -7.72 -9.93
C ARG A 325 8.39 -7.44 -10.21
N VAL A 326 8.11 -6.86 -11.37
CA VAL A 326 6.76 -6.57 -11.88
C VAL A 326 6.79 -6.76 -13.40
N GLY A 327 5.95 -7.63 -13.95
CA GLY A 327 5.96 -7.83 -15.40
C GLY A 327 7.29 -8.43 -15.87
N GLY A 328 8.04 -7.77 -16.74
CA GLY A 328 9.36 -8.18 -17.24
C GLY A 328 10.49 -7.35 -16.64
N ALA A 329 11.73 -7.78 -16.84
CA ALA A 329 12.89 -7.01 -16.40
C ALA A 329 14.05 -7.13 -17.40
N LEU A 330 15.10 -6.33 -17.21
CA LEU A 330 16.31 -6.37 -18.05
C LEU A 330 17.56 -6.62 -17.22
N HIS A 331 18.32 -7.63 -17.64
CA HIS A 331 19.60 -8.04 -17.08
C HIS A 331 20.76 -7.28 -17.70
N PHE A 332 21.62 -6.73 -16.85
CA PHE A 332 22.86 -6.04 -17.20
C PHE A 332 24.05 -6.91 -16.84
N ASN A 333 24.91 -7.18 -17.82
CA ASN A 333 26.01 -8.15 -17.72
C ASN A 333 27.31 -7.63 -17.09
N GLY A 334 27.35 -6.41 -16.57
CA GLY A 334 28.56 -5.83 -15.95
C GLY A 334 29.72 -5.57 -16.92
N ARG A 335 29.53 -5.63 -18.24
CA ARG A 335 30.62 -5.47 -19.23
C ARG A 335 30.39 -4.44 -20.32
N LYS A 336 29.26 -4.53 -21.02
CA LYS A 336 28.95 -3.62 -22.14
C LYS A 336 27.46 -3.35 -22.30
N ALA A 337 26.61 -4.17 -21.68
CA ALA A 337 25.16 -4.01 -21.65
C ALA A 337 24.81 -2.68 -20.98
N HIS A 338 24.18 -1.78 -21.74
CA HIS A 338 23.68 -0.51 -21.24
C HIS A 338 22.58 0.04 -22.14
N VAL A 339 21.60 0.72 -21.55
CA VAL A 339 20.54 1.41 -22.30
C VAL A 339 20.95 2.85 -22.49
N ARG A 340 20.96 3.31 -23.74
CA ARG A 340 21.20 4.72 -24.09
C ARG A 340 19.87 5.41 -24.29
N ILE A 341 19.61 6.48 -23.55
CA ILE A 341 18.50 7.38 -23.83
C ILE A 341 19.05 8.64 -24.49
N PRO A 342 18.65 8.98 -25.73
CA PRO A 342 19.06 10.22 -26.37
C PRO A 342 18.57 11.43 -25.58
N THR A 343 19.34 12.52 -25.61
CA THR A 343 18.91 13.81 -25.04
C THR A 343 17.56 14.21 -25.65
N ASN A 344 16.61 14.54 -24.79
CA ASN A 344 15.29 15.02 -25.16
C ASN A 344 14.82 16.06 -24.15
N ALA A 345 13.82 16.87 -24.52
CA ALA A 345 13.34 17.96 -23.68
C ALA A 345 12.62 17.49 -22.40
N ALA A 346 12.08 16.26 -22.37
CA ALA A 346 11.45 15.74 -21.16
C ALA A 346 12.49 15.46 -20.08
N LEU A 347 13.62 14.84 -20.44
CA LEU A 347 14.71 14.51 -19.52
C LEU A 347 15.72 15.65 -19.28
N ASP A 348 15.53 16.82 -19.89
CA ASP A 348 16.26 18.05 -19.52
C ASP A 348 15.62 18.65 -18.27
N ILE A 349 15.85 18.00 -17.12
CA ILE A 349 15.00 18.14 -15.93
C ILE A 349 14.95 19.59 -15.47
N GLY A 350 16.10 20.28 -15.35
CA GLY A 350 16.17 21.73 -15.12
C GLY A 350 15.37 22.27 -13.91
N THR A 351 14.81 21.39 -13.08
CA THR A 351 13.85 21.71 -12.04
C THR A 351 14.52 21.86 -10.69
N ASN A 352 13.82 22.54 -9.78
CA ASN A 352 14.27 22.75 -8.41
C ASN A 352 14.05 21.54 -7.49
N ALA A 353 13.60 20.42 -8.02
CA ALA A 353 13.41 19.16 -7.30
C ALA A 353 13.32 17.99 -8.29
N ILE A 354 13.76 16.81 -7.89
CA ILE A 354 13.75 15.59 -8.70
C ILE A 354 13.56 14.36 -7.82
N THR A 355 12.89 13.36 -8.36
CA THR A 355 12.87 12.00 -7.80
C THR A 355 13.21 10.99 -8.87
N ILE A 356 14.04 10.00 -8.53
CA ILE A 356 14.27 8.80 -9.34
C ILE A 356 13.90 7.57 -8.51
N SER A 357 13.14 6.65 -9.10
CA SER A 357 12.71 5.38 -8.52
C SER A 357 13.16 4.25 -9.43
N ALA A 358 13.68 3.16 -8.86
CA ALA A 358 14.01 1.95 -9.61
C ALA A 358 13.85 0.71 -8.72
N TRP A 359 13.36 -0.39 -9.28
CA TRP A 359 13.59 -1.71 -8.74
C TRP A 359 14.90 -2.26 -9.27
N ILE A 360 15.72 -2.79 -8.38
CA ILE A 360 17.06 -3.28 -8.70
C ILE A 360 17.26 -4.66 -8.07
N ARG A 361 17.94 -5.55 -8.77
CA ARG A 361 18.47 -6.80 -8.18
C ARG A 361 19.96 -6.85 -8.40
N LEU A 362 20.73 -6.83 -7.31
CA LEU A 362 22.18 -6.74 -7.39
C LEU A 362 22.82 -8.11 -7.65
N ALA A 363 23.73 -8.20 -8.61
CA ALA A 363 24.62 -9.35 -8.73
C ALA A 363 25.83 -9.26 -7.79
N LYS A 364 26.25 -8.03 -7.44
CA LYS A 364 27.39 -7.74 -6.58
C LYS A 364 27.08 -6.64 -5.57
N LEU A 365 27.55 -6.81 -4.34
CA LEU A 365 27.54 -5.73 -3.34
C LEU A 365 28.61 -4.67 -3.68
N PRO A 366 28.41 -3.40 -3.27
CA PRO A 366 29.35 -2.31 -3.53
C PRO A 366 30.83 -2.66 -3.24
N GLY A 367 31.14 -3.24 -2.07
CA GLY A 367 32.52 -3.59 -1.71
C GLY A 367 33.19 -4.64 -2.60
N SER A 368 32.41 -5.36 -3.41
CA SER A 368 32.87 -6.45 -4.30
C SER A 368 32.92 -6.05 -5.78
N LEU A 369 32.72 -4.77 -6.10
CA LEU A 369 32.80 -4.30 -7.48
C LEU A 369 34.23 -4.46 -8.04
N PRO A 370 34.36 -4.79 -9.35
CA PRO A 370 35.65 -4.83 -10.01
C PRO A 370 36.29 -3.44 -10.09
N ASP A 371 35.46 -2.43 -10.34
CA ASP A 371 35.85 -1.03 -10.48
C ASP A 371 35.49 -0.19 -9.24
N SER A 372 35.82 1.10 -9.25
CA SER A 372 35.52 2.01 -8.13
C SER A 372 34.03 2.30 -7.96
N HIS A 373 33.27 2.21 -9.05
CA HIS A 373 31.83 2.42 -9.04
C HIS A 373 31.14 1.67 -10.19
N ALA A 374 29.83 1.52 -10.10
CA ALA A 374 28.98 1.00 -11.16
C ALA A 374 27.65 1.77 -11.18
N CYS A 375 27.35 2.46 -12.30
CA CYS A 375 26.15 3.29 -12.39
C CYS A 375 24.94 2.49 -12.84
N ILE A 376 23.88 2.59 -12.06
CA ILE A 376 22.54 2.08 -12.37
C ILE A 376 21.85 3.08 -13.31
N TYR A 377 21.86 4.36 -12.91
CA TYR A 377 21.42 5.49 -13.72
C TYR A 377 22.49 6.59 -13.67
N ASP A 378 22.77 7.22 -14.80
CA ASP A 378 23.70 8.33 -14.88
C ASP A 378 23.30 9.31 -16.00
N ASP A 379 23.38 10.61 -15.75
CA ASP A 379 23.36 11.60 -16.82
C ASP A 379 24.78 11.80 -17.37
N ARG A 380 24.95 11.45 -18.64
CA ARG A 380 26.24 11.20 -19.27
C ARG A 380 27.24 12.35 -19.34
N ASN A 381 26.84 13.58 -19.03
CA ASN A 381 27.58 14.77 -19.44
C ASN A 381 27.97 15.71 -18.29
N MET A 382 27.34 15.63 -17.11
CA MET A 382 27.55 16.64 -16.06
C MET A 382 27.49 16.14 -14.61
N ASP A 383 27.34 14.82 -14.37
CA ASP A 383 27.14 14.24 -13.03
C ASP A 383 26.04 14.98 -12.23
N ALA A 384 24.96 15.40 -12.91
CA ALA A 384 23.89 16.19 -12.33
C ALA A 384 22.96 15.37 -11.42
N CYS A 385 22.70 14.13 -11.79
CA CYS A 385 21.84 13.17 -11.13
C CYS A 385 22.28 11.74 -11.49
N SER A 386 22.72 10.97 -10.49
CA SER A 386 23.18 9.60 -10.70
C SER A 386 22.73 8.68 -9.56
N LEU A 387 22.42 7.43 -9.88
CA LEU A 387 22.23 6.33 -8.93
C LEU A 387 23.29 5.27 -9.22
N TYR A 388 24.16 4.98 -8.25
CA TYR A 388 25.35 4.15 -8.48
C TYR A 388 25.81 3.41 -7.23
N LEU A 389 26.52 2.32 -7.43
CA LEU A 389 27.22 1.60 -6.38
C LEU A 389 28.63 2.20 -6.25
N ASP A 390 29.05 2.52 -5.03
CA ASP A 390 30.38 3.04 -4.69
C ASP A 390 31.16 1.99 -3.89
N ARG A 391 32.26 1.50 -4.46
CA ARG A 391 33.09 0.47 -3.84
C ARG A 391 33.83 0.97 -2.61
N ASN A 392 34.35 2.19 -2.68
CA ASN A 392 35.22 2.75 -1.64
C ASN A 392 34.40 3.07 -0.39
N GLN A 393 33.18 3.59 -0.59
CA GLN A 393 32.25 3.91 0.48
C GLN A 393 31.43 2.69 0.93
N ARG A 394 31.44 1.61 0.13
CA ARG A 394 30.65 0.38 0.36
C ARG A 394 29.16 0.68 0.45
N GLU A 395 28.66 1.51 -0.46
CA GLU A 395 27.30 2.03 -0.45
C GLU A 395 26.67 2.04 -1.84
N LEU A 396 25.34 2.01 -1.90
CA LEU A 396 24.58 2.45 -3.06
C LEU A 396 24.19 3.92 -2.82
N ARG A 397 24.58 4.81 -3.72
CA ARG A 397 24.46 6.26 -3.55
C ARG A 397 23.54 6.89 -4.59
N PHE A 398 22.83 7.92 -4.13
CA PHE A 398 22.12 8.87 -4.98
C PHE A 398 22.91 10.17 -4.95
N LYS A 399 23.35 10.65 -6.12
CA LYS A 399 24.09 11.90 -6.27
C LYS A 399 23.22 12.91 -6.99
N ILE A 400 23.20 14.14 -6.45
CA ILE A 400 22.69 15.32 -7.15
C ILE A 400 23.76 16.40 -7.14
N THR A 401 23.87 17.12 -8.25
CA THR A 401 24.66 18.34 -8.38
C THR A 401 23.78 19.46 -8.93
N ASP A 402 23.65 20.56 -8.20
CA ASP A 402 22.84 21.69 -8.65
C ASP A 402 23.58 22.61 -9.65
N VAL A 403 22.89 23.61 -10.20
CA VAL A 403 23.46 24.60 -11.13
C VAL A 403 24.67 25.36 -10.59
N THR A 404 24.87 25.40 -9.27
CA THR A 404 26.06 26.02 -8.66
C THR A 404 27.26 25.08 -8.61
N GLY A 405 27.07 23.80 -8.93
CA GLY A 405 28.12 22.78 -8.95
C GLY A 405 28.38 22.11 -7.62
N ARG A 406 27.45 22.23 -6.69
CA ARG A 406 27.54 21.66 -5.36
C ARG A 406 26.86 20.30 -5.32
N PRO A 407 27.54 19.24 -4.83
CA PRO A 407 26.98 17.91 -4.80
C PRO A 407 26.44 17.49 -3.42
N ALA A 408 25.44 16.61 -3.40
CA ALA A 408 25.10 15.79 -2.23
C ALA A 408 24.99 14.31 -2.61
N ARG A 409 25.44 13.42 -1.72
CA ARG A 409 25.57 11.98 -2.00
C ARG A 409 25.14 11.07 -0.84
N PRO A 410 23.88 11.11 -0.38
CA PRO A 410 23.39 10.15 0.61
C PRO A 410 23.53 8.70 0.12
N GLY A 411 23.77 7.79 1.05
CA GLY A 411 24.15 6.40 0.76
C GLY A 411 23.35 5.36 1.54
N ILE A 412 23.10 4.22 0.90
CA ILE A 412 22.61 2.99 1.52
C ILE A 412 23.82 2.09 1.80
N PRO A 413 24.17 1.82 3.07
CA PRO A 413 25.26 0.91 3.42
C PRO A 413 25.06 -0.48 2.84
N GLN A 414 26.13 -1.11 2.34
CA GLN A 414 26.05 -2.48 1.80
C GLN A 414 25.52 -3.51 2.81
N THR A 415 25.57 -3.22 4.11
CA THR A 415 25.03 -4.07 5.17
C THR A 415 23.50 -4.16 5.14
N LEU A 416 22.83 -3.24 4.43
CA LEU A 416 21.39 -3.25 4.20
C LEU A 416 21.02 -3.85 2.82
N LEU A 417 22.00 -4.22 2.01
CA LEU A 417 21.80 -4.72 0.65
C LEU A 417 22.06 -6.24 0.58
N SER A 418 21.33 -6.93 -0.28
CA SER A 418 21.55 -8.35 -0.58
C SER A 418 21.65 -8.58 -2.09
N THR A 419 22.47 -9.56 -2.49
CA THR A 419 22.54 -10.00 -3.89
C THR A 419 21.42 -10.99 -4.20
N GLY A 420 20.92 -10.98 -5.43
CA GLY A 420 19.85 -11.89 -5.88
C GLY A 420 18.47 -11.59 -5.30
N VAL A 421 18.32 -10.51 -4.54
CA VAL A 421 17.05 -10.02 -3.99
C VAL A 421 16.69 -8.70 -4.66
N TRP A 422 15.41 -8.53 -4.99
CA TRP A 422 14.89 -7.26 -5.51
C TRP A 422 14.75 -6.24 -4.38
N HIS A 423 15.33 -5.07 -4.58
CA HIS A 423 15.20 -3.91 -3.71
C HIS A 423 14.61 -2.73 -4.50
N HIS A 424 13.79 -1.92 -3.84
CA HIS A 424 13.31 -0.65 -4.38
C HIS A 424 14.18 0.48 -3.86
N VAL A 425 14.75 1.26 -4.77
CA VAL A 425 15.64 2.38 -4.41
C VAL A 425 15.08 3.67 -4.98
N VAL A 426 14.96 4.67 -4.11
CA VAL A 426 14.46 6.00 -4.50
C VAL A 426 15.42 7.09 -4.05
N GLY A 427 15.89 7.89 -4.99
CA GLY A 427 16.64 9.12 -4.72
C GLY A 427 15.73 10.34 -4.84
N VAL A 428 15.73 11.21 -3.83
CA VAL A 428 14.88 12.42 -3.81
C VAL A 428 15.73 13.64 -3.50
N TYR A 429 15.63 14.69 -4.32
CA TYR A 429 16.14 16.01 -4.02
C TYR A 429 15.01 17.03 -4.06
N ASN A 430 14.89 17.85 -3.02
CA ASN A 430 13.76 18.76 -2.87
C ASN A 430 14.06 20.23 -3.17
N GLY A 431 15.32 20.60 -3.39
CA GLY A 431 15.78 21.98 -3.53
C GLY A 431 15.06 22.95 -2.59
N SER A 432 14.42 23.99 -3.11
CA SER A 432 13.62 24.94 -2.31
C SER A 432 12.13 24.56 -2.21
N ALA A 433 11.71 23.46 -2.83
CA ALA A 433 10.30 23.05 -2.93
C ALA A 433 9.82 22.20 -1.74
N GLY A 434 10.73 21.60 -0.97
CA GLY A 434 10.40 20.76 0.18
C GLY A 434 10.15 21.52 1.49
N PRO A 435 9.62 20.83 2.53
CA PRO A 435 9.33 21.45 3.83
C PRO A 435 10.58 21.97 4.55
N ALA A 436 11.74 21.37 4.29
CA ALA A 436 13.04 21.92 4.64
C ALA A 436 13.91 21.97 3.36
N ALA A 437 14.46 23.13 3.05
CA ALA A 437 15.16 23.34 1.80
C ALA A 437 16.52 22.61 1.75
N GLY A 438 16.86 22.12 0.56
CA GLY A 438 18.14 21.56 0.19
C GLY A 438 18.41 20.17 0.75
N GLN A 439 17.36 19.37 0.92
CA GLN A 439 17.49 17.98 1.34
C GLN A 439 17.66 17.07 0.13
N THR A 440 18.67 16.22 0.21
CA THR A 440 18.89 15.08 -0.69
C THR A 440 18.76 13.81 0.15
N MET A 441 17.92 12.89 -0.28
CA MET A 441 17.50 11.71 0.46
C MET A 441 17.66 10.48 -0.42
N ILE A 442 17.96 9.35 0.21
CA ILE A 442 17.87 8.03 -0.43
C ILE A 442 17.03 7.08 0.42
N TYR A 443 16.16 6.35 -0.25
CA TYR A 443 15.26 5.39 0.34
C TYR A 443 15.58 3.99 -0.16
N LEU A 444 15.47 3.00 0.73
CA LEU A 444 15.53 1.57 0.43
C LEU A 444 14.20 0.95 0.88
N ASP A 445 13.53 0.24 -0.01
CA ASP A 445 12.31 -0.51 0.26
C ASP A 445 11.24 0.36 0.96
N GLY A 446 11.07 1.58 0.46
CA GLY A 446 10.12 2.57 0.98
C GLY A 446 10.57 3.34 2.24
N HIS A 447 11.71 2.99 2.85
CA HIS A 447 12.22 3.64 4.06
C HIS A 447 13.34 4.63 3.75
N LEU A 448 13.33 5.79 4.41
CA LEU A 448 14.45 6.72 4.36
C LEU A 448 15.67 6.08 5.03
N VAL A 449 16.76 5.95 4.31
CA VAL A 449 18.02 5.39 4.84
C VAL A 449 19.00 6.48 5.20
N ASP A 450 19.16 7.47 4.33
CA ASP A 450 20.11 8.56 4.54
C ASP A 450 19.58 9.88 3.96
N LEU A 451 19.95 10.98 4.61
CA LEU A 451 19.51 12.34 4.32
C LEU A 451 20.66 13.31 4.55
N HIS A 452 20.99 14.07 3.51
CA HIS A 452 21.92 15.18 3.57
C HIS A 452 21.14 16.50 3.44
N THR A 453 21.49 17.50 4.25
CA THR A 453 20.95 18.87 4.14
C THR A 453 22.08 19.80 3.70
N GLY A 454 21.89 20.46 2.54
CA GLY A 454 22.94 21.26 1.89
C GLY A 454 23.95 20.40 1.11
N SER A 455 25.01 21.04 0.64
CA SER A 455 26.10 20.38 -0.10
C SER A 455 26.99 19.54 0.84
N ASP A 456 27.52 18.42 0.35
CA ASP A 456 28.55 17.63 1.05
C ASP A 456 29.82 18.44 1.33
N ASP A 457 30.08 19.50 0.55
CA ASP A 457 31.31 20.29 0.66
C ASP A 457 31.32 21.23 1.88
N ASN A 458 30.15 21.74 2.28
CA ASN A 458 30.05 22.78 3.32
C ASN A 458 28.77 22.75 4.18
N GLY A 459 27.88 21.78 3.96
CA GLY A 459 26.61 21.64 4.67
C GLY A 459 25.59 22.75 4.38
N ARG A 460 25.77 23.54 3.31
CA ARG A 460 24.90 24.68 2.94
C ARG A 460 24.67 24.79 1.43
N ASP A 461 23.73 25.65 1.06
CA ASP A 461 23.44 26.13 -0.30
C ASP A 461 23.33 25.07 -1.40
N LEU A 462 22.59 23.98 -1.16
CA LEU A 462 22.14 23.05 -2.20
C LEU A 462 20.64 23.26 -2.43
N THR A 463 20.26 24.41 -2.96
CA THR A 463 18.84 24.78 -3.15
C THR A 463 18.52 25.16 -4.60
N GLY A 464 19.52 25.10 -5.49
CA GLY A 464 19.38 25.43 -6.91
C GLY A 464 18.68 24.33 -7.71
N SER A 465 18.39 24.63 -8.98
CA SER A 465 17.89 23.61 -9.92
C SER A 465 18.94 22.54 -10.20
N VAL A 466 18.48 21.33 -10.52
CA VAL A 466 19.33 20.28 -11.11
C VAL A 466 19.90 20.83 -12.42
N ARG A 467 21.19 20.60 -12.68
CA ARG A 467 21.86 21.09 -13.90
C ARG A 467 21.14 20.58 -15.16
N PRO A 468 20.88 21.41 -16.17
CA PRO A 468 20.27 20.99 -17.43
C PRO A 468 21.26 20.22 -18.33
N GLY A 469 20.76 19.66 -19.43
CA GLY A 469 21.57 18.99 -20.46
C GLY A 469 21.82 17.51 -20.21
N GLN A 470 20.97 16.84 -19.43
CA GLN A 470 21.09 15.43 -19.13
C GLN A 470 21.03 14.57 -20.40
N ALA A 471 21.87 13.53 -20.43
CA ALA A 471 21.82 12.48 -21.42
C ALA A 471 21.80 11.15 -20.67
N ALA A 472 20.62 10.66 -20.33
CA ALA A 472 20.46 9.52 -19.44
C ALA A 472 21.00 8.20 -20.04
N ALA A 473 21.55 7.37 -19.17
CA ALA A 473 21.87 5.99 -19.48
C ALA A 473 21.55 5.09 -18.28
N PHE A 474 21.09 3.87 -18.59
CA PHE A 474 21.01 2.80 -17.60
C PHE A 474 22.19 1.84 -17.75
N GLY A 475 22.78 1.46 -16.62
CA GLY A 475 23.81 0.43 -16.52
C GLY A 475 25.22 0.84 -16.96
N ARG A 476 25.49 2.15 -17.13
CA ARG A 476 26.83 2.66 -17.47
C ARG A 476 27.07 4.08 -16.95
N SER A 477 28.30 4.35 -16.49
CA SER A 477 28.77 5.72 -16.21
C SER A 477 29.17 6.48 -17.48
N GLY A 478 28.62 7.68 -17.70
CA GLY A 478 29.12 8.64 -18.68
C GLY A 478 29.21 8.16 -20.15
N LEU A 479 29.91 8.96 -20.99
CA LEU A 479 30.17 8.65 -22.40
C LEU A 479 31.36 7.72 -22.65
N PHE A 480 32.37 7.73 -21.76
CA PHE A 480 33.69 7.16 -22.05
C PHE A 480 34.22 6.15 -21.02
N ASN A 481 33.46 5.87 -19.96
CA ASN A 481 33.94 5.00 -18.88
C ASN A 481 33.57 3.52 -19.12
N ARG A 482 34.38 2.62 -18.51
CA ARG A 482 34.22 1.15 -18.52
C ARG A 482 33.45 0.63 -17.30
N TYR A 483 32.72 1.50 -16.61
CA TYR A 483 32.02 1.18 -15.36
C TYR A 483 30.58 0.77 -15.67
N TYR A 484 30.32 -0.53 -15.59
CA TYR A 484 29.03 -1.13 -15.95
C TYR A 484 28.36 -1.76 -14.74
N PHE A 485 27.04 -1.61 -14.68
CA PHE A 485 26.21 -2.29 -13.69
C PHE A 485 26.09 -3.78 -14.02
N GLU A 486 26.14 -4.61 -12.99
CA GLU A 486 25.85 -6.05 -13.07
C GLU A 486 24.69 -6.37 -12.14
N GLY A 487 23.57 -6.80 -12.73
CA GLY A 487 22.31 -6.98 -12.02
C GLY A 487 21.12 -6.69 -12.93
N ASP A 488 19.94 -6.59 -12.34
CA ASP A 488 18.68 -6.46 -13.08
C ASP A 488 17.99 -5.16 -12.72
N LEU A 489 17.27 -4.58 -13.68
CA LEU A 489 16.43 -3.39 -13.51
C LEU A 489 14.99 -3.62 -13.97
N ASP A 490 14.07 -2.98 -13.25
CA ASP A 490 12.64 -3.04 -13.45
C ASP A 490 11.97 -1.74 -12.93
N ASP A 491 10.81 -1.39 -13.49
CA ASP A 491 9.89 -0.32 -13.05
C ASP A 491 10.60 1.02 -12.68
N VAL A 492 11.34 1.60 -13.64
CA VAL A 492 12.12 2.84 -13.43
C VAL A 492 11.33 4.08 -13.79
N ALA A 493 11.28 5.05 -12.88
CA ALA A 493 10.53 6.30 -13.06
C ALA A 493 11.31 7.53 -12.60
N ILE A 494 11.08 8.67 -13.27
CA ILE A 494 11.68 9.96 -12.95
C ILE A 494 10.59 11.02 -12.85
N TRP A 495 10.61 11.82 -11.79
CA TRP A 495 9.74 12.99 -11.59
C TRP A 495 10.54 14.29 -11.56
N ALA A 496 10.01 15.33 -12.20
CA ALA A 496 10.45 16.72 -12.09
C ALA A 496 9.95 17.41 -10.81
N ARG A 497 9.80 16.65 -9.72
CA ARG A 497 9.45 17.10 -8.38
C ARG A 497 9.99 16.13 -7.33
N TYR A 498 9.98 16.57 -6.07
CA TYR A 498 10.21 15.65 -4.96
C TYR A 498 8.93 14.83 -4.69
N LEU A 499 9.11 13.54 -4.42
CA LEU A 499 8.09 12.71 -3.81
C LEU A 499 8.19 12.80 -2.29
N SER A 500 7.04 12.90 -1.64
CA SER A 500 6.94 12.81 -0.18
C SER A 500 7.28 11.39 0.29
N PRO A 501 7.67 11.20 1.56
CA PRO A 501 7.88 9.87 2.13
C PRO A 501 6.67 8.94 1.98
N ALA A 502 5.44 9.49 1.96
CA ALA A 502 4.22 8.71 1.78
C ALA A 502 4.09 8.18 0.33
N GLU A 503 4.39 9.01 -0.66
CA GLU A 503 4.42 8.62 -2.07
C GLU A 503 5.49 7.57 -2.36
N VAL A 504 6.70 7.74 -1.80
CA VAL A 504 7.78 6.75 -1.92
C VAL A 504 7.35 5.39 -1.34
N ARG A 505 6.75 5.39 -0.15
CA ARG A 505 6.21 4.16 0.46
C ARG A 505 5.10 3.53 -0.36
N HIS A 506 4.23 4.32 -0.99
CA HIS A 506 3.15 3.80 -1.82
C HIS A 506 3.69 3.10 -3.08
N ILE A 507 4.69 3.68 -3.75
CA ILE A 507 5.33 3.06 -4.91
C ILE A 507 5.97 1.73 -4.52
N PHE A 508 6.70 1.70 -3.40
CA PHE A 508 7.27 0.45 -2.89
C PHE A 508 6.18 -0.60 -2.62
N ALA A 509 5.16 -0.26 -1.85
CA ALA A 509 4.10 -1.19 -1.45
C ALA A 509 3.36 -1.79 -2.65
N THR A 510 3.10 -0.97 -3.68
CA THR A 510 2.42 -1.41 -4.90
C THR A 510 3.30 -2.33 -5.77
N GLY A 511 4.56 -1.98 -5.99
CA GLY A 511 5.52 -2.86 -6.68
C GLY A 511 5.84 -4.14 -5.89
N ALA A 512 5.88 -4.06 -4.56
CA ALA A 512 6.02 -5.18 -3.65
C ALA A 512 4.84 -6.17 -3.77
N ALA A 513 3.67 -5.68 -4.19
CA ALA A 513 2.48 -6.47 -4.48
C ALA A 513 2.39 -6.93 -5.96
N GLY A 514 3.45 -6.76 -6.75
CA GLY A 514 3.48 -7.15 -8.17
C GLY A 514 2.64 -6.23 -9.06
N ARG A 515 2.37 -4.99 -8.64
CA ARG A 515 1.58 -4.02 -9.41
C ARG A 515 2.50 -2.96 -9.98
N SER A 516 2.46 -2.81 -11.31
CA SER A 516 3.23 -1.80 -12.03
C SER A 516 2.82 -0.39 -11.62
N LEU A 517 3.81 0.50 -11.58
CA LEU A 517 3.58 1.93 -11.38
C LEU A 517 2.56 2.47 -12.39
N ALA A 518 2.49 1.92 -13.60
CA ALA A 518 1.57 2.35 -14.63
C ALA A 518 0.10 2.39 -14.18
N ARG A 519 -0.33 1.44 -13.34
CA ARG A 519 -1.68 1.45 -12.76
C ARG A 519 -1.94 2.62 -11.82
N ASN A 520 -0.89 3.21 -11.26
CA ASN A 520 -0.99 4.34 -10.34
C ASN A 520 -0.85 5.69 -11.04
N VAL A 521 -0.16 5.77 -12.20
CA VAL A 521 0.14 7.05 -12.88
C VAL A 521 -0.50 7.22 -14.26
N PHE A 522 -0.88 6.14 -14.96
CA PHE A 522 -1.51 6.19 -16.30
C PHE A 522 -2.96 5.72 -16.30
N THR A 523 -3.57 5.49 -15.13
CA THR A 523 -5.01 5.22 -15.04
C THR A 523 -5.80 6.44 -15.52
N LEU A 524 -6.59 6.25 -16.58
CA LEU A 524 -7.48 7.25 -17.15
C LEU A 524 -8.66 7.50 -16.20
N TRP A 525 -8.74 8.69 -15.61
CA TRP A 525 -9.88 9.06 -14.77
C TRP A 525 -10.93 9.79 -15.60
N ILE A 526 -12.09 9.16 -15.83
CA ILE A 526 -13.25 9.88 -16.40
C ILE A 526 -13.91 10.64 -15.26
N THR A 527 -13.72 11.96 -15.24
CA THR A 527 -14.27 12.84 -14.19
C THR A 527 -15.67 13.34 -14.53
N GLU A 528 -15.97 13.44 -15.83
CA GLU A 528 -17.26 13.89 -16.35
C GLU A 528 -17.56 13.12 -17.64
N TRP A 529 -18.79 12.68 -17.81
CA TRP A 529 -19.29 12.29 -19.12
C TRP A 529 -20.76 12.69 -19.28
N ASP A 530 -21.13 13.08 -20.49
CA ASP A 530 -22.48 13.50 -20.83
C ASP A 530 -22.91 12.92 -22.19
N ILE A 531 -24.20 12.63 -22.30
CA ILE A 531 -24.87 12.24 -23.53
C ILE A 531 -25.86 13.35 -23.88
N GLU A 532 -25.49 14.20 -24.83
CA GLU A 532 -26.41 15.22 -25.36
C GLU A 532 -27.18 14.64 -26.57
N PRO A 533 -28.53 14.68 -26.56
CA PRO A 533 -29.31 14.44 -27.77
C PRO A 533 -29.08 15.59 -28.74
N ALA A 534 -28.41 15.33 -29.86
CA ALA A 534 -28.39 16.26 -30.98
C ALA A 534 -29.50 15.90 -31.98
N THR A 535 -29.89 16.85 -32.83
CA THR A 535 -31.00 16.72 -33.80
C THR A 535 -30.86 15.53 -34.76
N SER A 536 -29.66 14.96 -34.89
CA SER A 536 -29.38 13.81 -35.75
C SER A 536 -28.22 12.94 -35.28
N ASP A 537 -27.70 13.10 -34.05
CA ASP A 537 -26.55 12.35 -33.50
C ASP A 537 -26.69 12.21 -31.97
N LEU A 538 -26.06 11.18 -31.39
CA LEU A 538 -25.86 11.07 -29.95
C LEU A 538 -24.43 11.51 -29.64
N LEU A 539 -24.27 12.63 -28.93
CA LEU A 539 -22.93 13.17 -28.62
C LEU A 539 -22.48 12.64 -27.27
N VAL A 540 -21.43 11.81 -27.26
CA VAL A 540 -20.78 11.38 -26.02
C VAL A 540 -19.58 12.28 -25.77
N ARG A 541 -19.67 13.12 -24.75
CA ARG A 541 -18.52 13.88 -24.25
C ARG A 541 -17.99 13.17 -23.01
N PHE A 542 -16.69 13.01 -22.92
CA PHE A 542 -16.05 12.63 -21.67
C PHE A 542 -14.80 13.49 -21.47
N ARG A 543 -14.59 13.90 -20.23
CA ARG A 543 -13.35 14.51 -19.80
C ARG A 543 -12.52 13.43 -19.14
N ALA A 544 -11.33 13.18 -19.68
CA ALA A 544 -10.34 12.38 -18.98
C ALA A 544 -9.32 13.30 -18.31
N GLU A 545 -8.93 12.96 -17.09
CA GLU A 545 -7.81 13.58 -16.40
C GLU A 545 -6.67 12.57 -16.31
N HIS A 546 -5.51 12.94 -16.85
CA HIS A 546 -4.24 12.19 -16.82
C HIS A 546 -4.25 10.84 -17.57
N GLY A 547 -3.07 10.39 -18.01
CA GLY A 547 -2.91 9.25 -18.91
C GLY A 547 -3.03 9.64 -20.39
N SER A 548 -2.19 9.03 -21.23
CA SER A 548 -2.27 9.18 -22.68
C SER A 548 -3.23 8.15 -23.26
N LEU A 549 -4.27 8.62 -23.96
CA LEU A 549 -5.12 7.74 -24.77
C LEU A 549 -4.39 7.17 -26.00
N ALA A 550 -3.11 7.50 -26.20
CA ALA A 550 -2.41 7.42 -27.48
C ALA A 550 -2.46 6.06 -28.20
N ASN A 551 -2.79 4.96 -27.54
CA ASN A 551 -2.78 3.62 -28.16
C ASN A 551 -3.95 2.71 -27.77
N GLN A 552 -5.01 3.21 -27.11
CA GLN A 552 -6.14 2.36 -26.70
C GLN A 552 -7.48 2.83 -27.28
N ASN A 553 -8.18 1.90 -27.92
CA ASN A 553 -9.51 2.13 -28.47
C ASN A 553 -10.56 2.08 -27.36
N ILE A 554 -11.28 3.19 -27.14
CA ILE A 554 -12.43 3.23 -26.24
C ILE A 554 -13.64 2.64 -26.96
N ARG A 555 -14.31 1.67 -26.35
CA ARG A 555 -15.57 1.10 -26.88
C ARG A 555 -16.76 1.60 -26.09
N LEU A 556 -17.80 2.06 -26.78
CA LEU A 556 -19.10 2.30 -26.18
C LEU A 556 -19.99 1.08 -26.41
N GLN A 557 -20.62 0.60 -25.35
CA GLN A 557 -21.58 -0.50 -25.37
C GLN A 557 -22.95 -0.07 -24.85
N TYR A 558 -24.00 -0.80 -25.24
CA TYR A 558 -25.35 -0.60 -24.72
C TYR A 558 -26.05 -1.91 -24.36
N ALA A 559 -27.05 -1.84 -23.48
CA ALA A 559 -27.94 -2.93 -23.12
C ALA A 559 -29.36 -2.43 -22.85
N THR A 560 -30.35 -3.31 -22.92
CA THR A 560 -31.76 -3.02 -22.57
C THR A 560 -32.08 -3.27 -21.08
N ARG A 561 -31.11 -3.83 -20.34
CA ARG A 561 -31.13 -4.05 -18.89
C ARG A 561 -29.76 -3.72 -18.33
N VAL A 562 -29.70 -3.30 -17.07
CA VAL A 562 -28.43 -2.93 -16.42
C VAL A 562 -27.44 -4.11 -16.31
N ASP A 563 -27.96 -5.35 -16.29
CA ASP A 563 -27.15 -6.57 -16.15
C ASP A 563 -26.65 -7.14 -17.49
N GLY A 564 -26.92 -6.46 -18.61
CA GLY A 564 -26.55 -6.91 -19.96
C GLY A 564 -27.56 -7.87 -20.62
N PRO A 565 -27.19 -8.53 -21.73
CA PRO A 565 -25.89 -8.48 -22.40
C PRO A 565 -25.62 -7.14 -23.09
N TYR A 566 -24.36 -6.71 -23.07
CA TYR A 566 -23.91 -5.45 -23.66
C TYR A 566 -23.39 -5.66 -25.09
N LEU A 567 -23.82 -4.82 -26.02
CA LEU A 567 -23.46 -4.87 -27.43
C LEU A 567 -22.64 -3.63 -27.82
N ASP A 568 -21.61 -3.82 -28.66
CA ASP A 568 -20.74 -2.73 -29.14
C ASP A 568 -21.52 -1.77 -30.06
N VAL A 569 -21.42 -0.47 -29.76
CA VAL A 569 -22.04 0.63 -30.50
C VAL A 569 -21.04 1.29 -31.43
N ALA A 570 -19.89 1.69 -30.89
CA ALA A 570 -18.89 2.48 -31.57
C ALA A 570 -17.52 2.27 -30.93
N THR A 571 -16.47 2.40 -31.73
CA THR A 571 -15.07 2.43 -31.29
C THR A 571 -14.48 3.79 -31.63
N PHE A 572 -13.89 4.47 -30.66
CA PHE A 572 -13.28 5.77 -30.86
C PHE A 572 -11.75 5.62 -31.03
N PRO A 573 -11.16 6.14 -32.13
CA PRO A 573 -9.72 6.16 -32.27
C PRO A 573 -9.08 7.10 -31.24
N ALA A 574 -7.90 6.72 -30.75
CA ALA A 574 -7.09 7.51 -29.83
C ALA A 574 -6.87 8.95 -30.34
N GLY A 575 -7.31 9.95 -29.58
CA GLY A 575 -6.95 11.34 -29.80
C GLY A 575 -5.63 11.68 -29.09
N ARG A 576 -4.83 12.61 -29.64
CA ARG A 576 -3.67 13.18 -28.93
C ARG A 576 -4.18 14.16 -27.86
N GLY A 577 -4.37 13.69 -26.63
CA GLY A 577 -4.61 14.54 -25.46
C GLY A 577 -5.65 14.01 -24.47
N PRO A 578 -5.79 14.67 -23.30
CA PRO A 578 -6.67 14.23 -22.20
C PRO A 578 -8.18 14.43 -22.48
N ASN A 579 -8.56 15.05 -23.60
CA ASN A 579 -9.96 15.31 -23.94
C ASN A 579 -10.36 14.56 -25.21
N GLY A 580 -11.40 13.72 -25.12
CA GLY A 580 -11.97 12.98 -26.25
C GLY A 580 -13.34 13.52 -26.66
N LEU A 581 -13.57 13.69 -27.96
CA LEU A 581 -14.87 14.02 -28.56
C LEU A 581 -15.25 12.91 -29.53
N GLY A 582 -16.31 12.16 -29.22
CA GLY A 582 -16.86 11.10 -30.07
C GLY A 582 -18.23 11.48 -30.62
N ARG A 583 -18.47 11.29 -31.93
CA ARG A 583 -19.80 11.43 -32.55
C ARG A 583 -20.35 10.07 -32.99
N ILE A 584 -21.64 9.83 -32.77
CA ILE A 584 -22.33 8.60 -33.21
C ILE A 584 -23.52 8.98 -34.07
N SER A 585 -23.57 8.43 -35.29
CA SER A 585 -24.72 8.56 -36.18
C SER A 585 -25.85 7.59 -35.78
N PRO A 586 -27.11 8.03 -35.64
CA PRO A 586 -28.20 7.27 -35.06
C PRO A 586 -28.93 6.39 -36.07
N ALA A 587 -28.39 6.23 -37.29
CA ALA A 587 -29.01 5.40 -38.33
C ALA A 587 -29.30 3.94 -37.88
N PRO A 588 -28.49 3.29 -37.00
CA PRO A 588 -28.86 2.00 -36.42
C PRO A 588 -29.80 2.11 -35.20
N MET A 589 -29.86 3.26 -34.52
CA MET A 589 -30.53 3.45 -33.22
C MET A 589 -32.01 3.85 -33.34
N LEU A 590 -32.37 4.67 -34.33
CA LEU A 590 -33.74 5.18 -34.51
C LEU A 590 -34.77 4.06 -34.80
N ASN A 591 -34.34 2.95 -35.39
CA ASN A 591 -35.21 1.79 -35.63
C ASN A 591 -35.43 0.91 -34.38
N MET A 592 -34.63 1.06 -33.31
CA MET A 592 -34.68 0.20 -32.12
C MET A 592 -35.43 0.83 -30.93
N LEU A 593 -35.68 2.15 -30.98
CA LEU A 593 -36.41 2.91 -29.94
C LEU A 593 -37.90 3.09 -30.24
N ALA A 594 -38.37 2.57 -31.37
CA ALA A 594 -39.79 2.58 -31.71
C ALA A 594 -40.56 1.74 -30.67
N PRO A 595 -41.56 2.31 -29.97
CA PRO A 595 -42.37 1.53 -29.06
C PRO A 595 -43.08 0.44 -29.86
N ALA A 596 -43.11 -0.78 -29.31
CA ALA A 596 -43.72 -1.92 -30.00
C ALA A 596 -45.21 -1.66 -30.34
N ARG A 597 -45.87 -0.77 -29.57
CA ARG A 597 -47.23 -0.27 -29.80
C ARG A 597 -47.36 1.21 -29.43
N PRO A 598 -48.29 1.96 -30.06
CA PRO A 598 -48.59 3.33 -29.67
C PRO A 598 -49.03 3.41 -28.21
N GLY A 599 -48.32 4.17 -27.38
CA GLY A 599 -48.63 4.37 -25.96
C GLY A 599 -47.72 3.62 -24.97
N ASP A 600 -46.87 2.69 -25.43
CA ASP A 600 -45.85 2.09 -24.58
C ASP A 600 -44.70 3.08 -24.33
N PRO A 601 -44.15 3.12 -23.10
CA PRO A 601 -42.94 3.89 -22.83
C PRO A 601 -41.78 3.31 -23.65
N SER A 602 -41.00 4.20 -24.28
CA SER A 602 -39.79 3.79 -25.00
C SER A 602 -38.85 2.98 -24.08
N PRO A 603 -38.26 1.89 -24.56
CA PRO A 603 -37.36 1.07 -23.76
C PRO A 603 -36.19 1.91 -23.25
N LYS A 604 -35.85 1.75 -21.96
CA LYS A 604 -34.65 2.38 -21.38
C LYS A 604 -33.41 1.65 -21.90
N LEU A 605 -32.46 2.41 -22.42
CA LEU A 605 -31.13 1.91 -22.79
C LEU A 605 -30.13 2.26 -21.69
N PHE A 606 -29.29 1.29 -21.35
CA PHE A 606 -28.17 1.44 -20.43
C PHE A 606 -26.89 1.45 -21.25
N TYR A 607 -26.00 2.41 -21.00
CA TYR A 607 -24.74 2.54 -21.71
C TYR A 607 -23.57 2.26 -20.78
N ARG A 608 -22.50 1.70 -21.34
CA ARG A 608 -21.23 1.46 -20.65
C ARG A 608 -20.09 1.87 -21.56
N LEU A 609 -19.11 2.57 -21.02
CA LEU A 609 -17.82 2.76 -21.66
C LEU A 609 -16.88 1.62 -21.24
N VAL A 610 -16.18 1.03 -22.21
CA VAL A 610 -15.16 0.01 -21.99
C VAL A 610 -13.82 0.58 -22.43
N ILE A 611 -12.93 0.73 -21.45
CA ILE A 611 -11.52 1.12 -21.63
C ILE A 611 -10.71 -0.17 -21.36
N PRO A 612 -9.76 -0.55 -22.23
CA PRO A 612 -8.96 -1.76 -22.09
C PRO A 612 -8.14 -1.84 -20.79
#